data_AF-A0A438IIH6-F1
#
_entry.id   AF-A0A438IIH6-F1
#
_cell.length_a   1.000
_cell.length_b   1.000
_cell.length_c   1.000
_cell.angle_alpha   90.00
_cell.angle_beta   90.00
_cell.angle_gamma   90.00
#
_symmetry.space_group_name_H-M   'P 1'
#
loop_
_entity.id
_entity.type
_entity.pdbx_description
1 polymer ?
#
loop_
_entity_poly.entity_id
_entity_poly.type
_entity_poly.pdbx_seq_one_letter_code
_entity_poly.pdbx_strand_id
1 'polypeptide(L)' 'MEKDVDEVGKIARSIKAKVEELDKENLANRQKPGCGKGTGVDRSRTATTV' A
#
# COMPACT_ATOMS: atom_id res chain seq x y z
N MET A 1 18.82 21.70 -9.19
CA MET A 1 18.75 21.13 -7.83
C MET A 1 17.40 21.34 -7.18
N GLU A 2 16.96 22.57 -6.88
CA GLU A 2 15.65 22.79 -6.20
C GLU A 2 14.46 22.22 -6.99
N LYS A 3 14.39 22.49 -8.30
CA LYS A 3 13.37 21.92 -9.20
C LYS A 3 13.36 20.39 -9.21
N ASP A 4 14.55 19.77 -9.16
CA ASP A 4 14.68 18.30 -9.17
C ASP A 4 14.18 17.71 -7.85
N VAL A 5 14.46 18.38 -6.73
CA VAL A 5 13.97 17.99 -5.40
C VAL A 5 12.44 18.11 -5.33
N ASP A 6 11.86 19.16 -5.90
CA ASP A 6 10.41 19.33 -5.97
C ASP A 6 9.73 18.25 -6.81
N GLU A 7 10.32 17.88 -7.94
CA GLU A 7 9.81 16.83 -8.81
C GLU A 7 9.84 15.46 -8.12
N VAL A 8 10.98 15.09 -7.54
CA VAL A 8 11.11 13.86 -6.74
C VAL A 8 10.12 13.88 -5.57
N GLY A 9 9.95 15.03 -4.90
CA GLY A 9 9.01 15.18 -3.81
C GLY A 9 7.55 14.94 -4.22
N LYS A 10 7.13 15.40 -5.41
CA LYS A 10 5.78 15.13 -5.94
C LYS A 10 5.57 13.65 -6.23
N ILE A 11 6.56 13.00 -6.83
CA ILE A 11 6.52 11.57 -7.13
C ILE A 11 6.45 10.77 -5.83
N ALA A 12 7.31 11.06 -4.86
CA ALA A 12 7.35 10.38 -3.57
C ALA A 12 6.01 10.49 -2.82
N ARG A 13 5.41 11.68 -2.77
CA ARG A 13 4.07 11.86 -2.16
C ARG A 13 2.99 11.07 -2.88
N SER A 14 3.04 11.00 -4.20
CA SER A 14 2.08 10.23 -5.01
C SER A 14 2.22 8.72 -4.78
N ILE A 15 3.45 8.22 -4.66
CA ILE A 15 3.72 6.81 -4.34
C ILE A 15 3.24 6.50 -2.93
N LYS A 16 3.56 7.35 -1.95
CA LYS A 16 3.10 7.20 -0.56
C LYS A 16 1.57 7.07 -0.48
N ALA A 17 0.83 7.96 -1.15
CA ALA A 17 -0.63 7.90 -1.17
C ALA A 17 -1.17 6.59 -1.74
N LYS A 18 -0.52 6.02 -2.77
CA LYS A 18 -0.90 4.72 -3.35
C LYS A 18 -0.63 3.56 -2.39
N VAL A 19 0.49 3.59 -1.67
CA VAL A 19 0.83 2.55 -0.67
C VAL A 19 -0.19 2.59 0.48
N GLU A 20 -0.52 3.78 0.98
CA GLU A 20 -1.53 3.94 2.04
C GLU A 20 -2.92 3.46 1.60
N GLU A 21 -3.28 3.65 0.33
CA GLU A 21 -4.55 3.14 -0.20
C GLU A 21 -4.54 1.61 -0.33
N LEU A 22 -3.43 1.03 -0.80
CA LEU A 22 -3.26 -0.43 -0.84
C LEU A 22 -3.37 -1.05 0.56
N ASP A 23 -2.86 -0.40 1.60
CA ASP A 23 -3.01 -0.87 2.98
C ASP A 23 -4.47 -0.89 3.44
N LYS A 24 -5.25 0.14 3.09
CA LYS A 24 -6.69 0.16 3.38
C LYS A 24 -7.43 -0.95 2.64
N GLU A 25 -7.11 -1.16 1.36
CA GLU A 25 -7.69 -2.25 0.57
C GLU A 25 -7.33 -3.63 1.15
N ASN A 26 -6.09 -3.82 1.58
CA ASN A 26 -5.64 -5.05 2.22
C ASN A 26 -6.44 -5.34 3.50
N LEU A 27 -6.65 -4.32 4.34
CA LEU A 27 -7.48 -4.44 5.54
C LEU A 27 -8.94 -4.75 5.20
N ALA A 28 -9.54 -4.06 4.22
CA ALA A 28 -10.91 -4.28 3.79
C ALA A 28 -11.11 -5.69 3.23
N ASN A 29 -10.13 -6.22 2.51
CA ASN A 29 -10.18 -7.57 1.93
C ASN A 29 -10.23 -8.68 2.99
N ARG A 30 -9.87 -8.43 4.26
CA ARG A 30 -9.98 -9.42 5.35
C ARG A 30 -11.42 -9.80 5.67
N GLN A 31 -12.39 -8.96 5.31
CA GLN A 31 -13.82 -9.24 5.45
C GLN A 31 -14.31 -10.29 4.44
N LYS A 32 -13.54 -10.57 3.38
CA LYS A 32 -13.93 -11.53 2.33
C LYS A 32 -13.69 -12.97 2.80
N PRO A 33 -14.60 -13.92 2.47
CA PRO A 33 -14.39 -15.33 2.76
C PRO A 33 -13.05 -15.83 2.24
N GLY A 34 -12.31 -16.58 3.08
CA GLY A 34 -10.99 -17.12 2.72
C GLY A 34 -9.84 -16.10 2.66
N CYS A 35 -10.09 -14.81 2.88
CA CYS A 35 -9.07 -13.75 2.89
C CYS A 35 -8.81 -13.18 4.30
N GLY A 36 -9.31 -13.83 5.35
CA GLY A 36 -9.15 -13.38 6.73
C GLY A 36 -7.69 -13.21 7.15
N LYS A 37 -7.49 -12.52 8.28
CA LYS A 37 -6.16 -12.24 8.83
C LYS A 37 -5.33 -13.51 8.97
N GLY A 38 -4.09 -13.47 8.47
CA GLY A 38 -3.13 -14.58 8.56
C GLY A 38 -3.28 -15.68 7.51
N THR A 39 -4.28 -15.60 6.63
CA THR A 39 -4.37 -16.49 5.45
C THR A 39 -3.20 -16.28 4.51
N GLY A 40 -2.91 -17.26 3.63
CA GLY A 40 -1.86 -17.10 2.62
C GLY A 40 -2.09 -15.86 1.74
N VAL A 41 -3.35 -15.60 1.39
CA VAL A 41 -3.75 -14.42 0.61
C VAL A 41 -3.53 -13.11 1.39
N ASP A 42 -3.93 -13.04 2.67
CA ASP A 42 -3.68 -11.86 3.51
C ASP A 42 -2.17 -11.60 3.66
N ARG A 43 -1.37 -12.63 3.97
CA ARG A 43 0.08 -12.50 4.13
C ARG A 43 0.78 -12.02 2.87
N SER A 44 0.46 -12.60 1.71
CA SER A 44 1.05 -12.17 0.43
C SER A 44 0.72 -10.72 0.10
N ARG A 45 -0.52 -10.28 0.40
CA ARG A 45 -0.95 -8.90 0.19
C ARG A 45 -0.24 -7.92 1.12
N THR A 46 -0.18 -8.24 2.42
CA THR A 46 0.47 -7.37 3.41
C THR A 46 1.99 -7.32 3.26
N ALA A 47 2.64 -8.38 2.78
CA ALA A 47 4.10 -8.39 2.59
C ALA A 47 4.60 -7.37 1.56
N THR A 48 3.71 -6.81 0.73
CA THR A 48 4.06 -5.81 -0.29
C THR A 48 4.01 -4.38 0.25
N THR A 49 3.32 -4.15 1.37
CA THR A 49 3.09 -2.81 1.93
C THR A 49 3.64 -2.60 3.34
N VAL A 50 4.00 -3.68 4.05
CA VAL A 50 4.66 -3.66 5.38
C VAL A 50 6.17 -3.55 5.27
#